data_AF-A0A4Q1ZXS4-F1
#
_entry.id   AF-A0A4Q1ZXS4-F1
#
_cell.length_a   1.000
_cell.length_b   1.000
_cell.length_c   1.000
_cell.angle_alpha   90.00
_cell.angle_beta   90.00
_cell.angle_gamma   90.00
#
_symmetry.space_group_name_H-M   'P 1'
#
loop_
_entity.id
_entity.type
_entity.pdbx_description
1 polymer ?
#
loop_
_entity_poly.entity_id
_entity_poly.type
_entity_poly.pdbx_seq_one_letter_code
_entity_poly.pdbx_strand_id
1 'polypeptide(L)'
;MLDIRTISVLTIVYNLILGIIMLIYSFKKEGSKGIKNVGLGLIFAGTGFLFIAYRDFISEFFTVIVSNTLIIMGVMSIFHGLSYFITHKKRNKAFEWVALLLMIALFIQFTYFQPNINMRVVIISIYQIVYFYRIAHLLIFKVPKLLERIGLVLSLVFLLAILVSMVRIYSTLIEQPIDNLMSAGSIHALAIILYQLLPFNLSLGMFWISITVYEEKLEVQAMTDYLTTLYNRAAILKLGEAELKRARRHAYPVGVVMCDIDHFKRINDTYGHDAGDVTLKTVSDIIRSNIRLSDMVGRFGGEEFLLIIPDITQLNLLQLVNKIRLLIEEHTIQYDKHEIKVTLSFGVDLIGPDSYHLTDAIKSADEALYMAKANGRNRVEFN
;
A
#
# COMPACT_ATOMS: atom_id res chain seq x y z
N MET A 1 1.10 -6.43 -42.72
CA MET A 1 -0.07 -6.08 -41.90
C MET A 1 -0.08 -6.99 -40.68
N LEU A 2 -0.40 -6.47 -39.50
CA LEU A 2 -0.62 -7.31 -38.32
C LEU A 2 -1.95 -8.05 -38.50
N ASP A 3 -1.91 -9.38 -38.43
CA ASP A 3 -3.10 -10.21 -38.55
C ASP A 3 -3.92 -10.16 -37.24
N ILE A 4 -5.17 -9.71 -37.34
CA ILE A 4 -6.11 -9.58 -36.21
C ILE A 4 -6.40 -10.93 -35.56
N ARG A 5 -6.29 -12.06 -36.28
CA ARG A 5 -6.39 -13.40 -35.66
C ARG A 5 -5.21 -13.68 -34.75
N THR A 6 -4.00 -13.43 -35.22
CA THR A 6 -2.78 -13.59 -34.42
C THR A 6 -2.85 -12.75 -33.14
N ILE A 7 -3.30 -11.48 -33.27
CA ILE A 7 -3.55 -10.58 -32.15
C ILE A 7 -4.61 -11.13 -31.19
N SER A 8 -5.70 -11.71 -31.70
CA SER A 8 -6.76 -12.31 -30.88
C SER A 8 -6.27 -13.56 -30.13
N VAL A 9 -5.48 -14.42 -30.77
CA VAL A 9 -4.88 -15.61 -30.13
C VAL A 9 -3.95 -15.22 -28.99
N LEU A 10 -3.08 -14.23 -29.20
CA LEU A 10 -2.21 -13.69 -28.15
C LEU A 10 -3.03 -13.14 -26.97
N THR A 11 -4.16 -12.47 -27.25
CA THR A 11 -5.06 -11.92 -26.22
C THR A 11 -5.65 -13.01 -25.33
N ILE A 12 -6.02 -14.16 -25.91
CA ILE A 12 -6.60 -15.28 -25.18
C ILE A 12 -5.57 -15.82 -24.19
N VAL A 13 -4.39 -16.19 -24.68
CA VAL A 13 -3.31 -16.76 -23.86
C VAL A 13 -2.97 -15.82 -22.71
N TYR A 14 -2.77 -14.55 -23.03
CA TYR A 14 -2.43 -13.52 -22.08
C TYR A 14 -3.51 -13.31 -21.00
N ASN A 15 -4.78 -13.13 -21.39
CA ASN A 15 -5.88 -12.90 -20.43
C ASN A 15 -6.14 -14.12 -19.54
N LEU A 16 -6.01 -15.34 -20.07
CA LEU A 16 -6.18 -16.57 -19.29
C LEU A 16 -5.06 -16.72 -18.26
N ILE A 17 -3.79 -16.55 -18.67
CA ILE A 17 -2.65 -16.64 -17.76
C ILE A 17 -2.78 -15.59 -16.65
N LEU A 18 -3.02 -14.33 -17.00
CA LEU A 18 -3.14 -13.26 -16.02
C LEU A 18 -4.37 -13.44 -15.12
N GLY A 19 -5.49 -13.91 -15.69
CA GLY A 19 -6.71 -14.22 -14.94
C GLY A 19 -6.48 -15.30 -13.89
N ILE A 20 -5.79 -16.40 -14.27
CA ILE A 20 -5.42 -17.48 -13.34
C ILE A 20 -4.48 -16.96 -12.26
N ILE A 21 -3.46 -16.17 -12.62
CA ILE A 21 -2.53 -15.56 -11.66
C ILE A 21 -3.29 -14.69 -10.63
N MET A 22 -4.20 -13.83 -11.10
CA MET A 22 -5.04 -12.99 -10.23
C MET A 22 -5.92 -13.83 -9.30
N LEU A 23 -6.51 -14.93 -9.81
CA LEU A 23 -7.32 -15.84 -9.00
C LEU A 23 -6.50 -16.54 -7.92
N ILE A 24 -5.35 -17.12 -8.27
CA ILE A 24 -4.44 -17.78 -7.32
C ILE A 24 -4.00 -16.78 -6.24
N TYR A 25 -3.63 -15.56 -6.63
CA TYR A 25 -3.27 -14.50 -5.68
C TYR A 25 -4.44 -14.16 -4.75
N SER A 26 -5.67 -14.17 -5.26
CA SER A 26 -6.85 -13.85 -4.46
C SER A 26 -7.13 -14.82 -3.32
N PHE A 27 -6.72 -16.08 -3.44
CA PHE A 27 -6.90 -17.08 -2.38
C PHE A 27 -5.86 -16.99 -1.25
N LYS A 28 -4.70 -16.37 -1.49
CA LYS A 28 -3.58 -16.39 -0.54
C LYS A 28 -3.60 -15.29 0.53
N LYS A 29 -4.44 -14.24 0.43
CA LYS A 29 -4.37 -13.08 1.34
C LYS A 29 -5.74 -12.48 1.68
N GLU A 30 -5.99 -12.16 2.96
CA GLU A 30 -7.22 -11.49 3.44
C GLU A 30 -7.43 -10.06 2.88
N GLY A 31 -6.39 -9.45 2.29
CA GLY A 31 -6.43 -8.15 1.60
C GLY A 31 -6.80 -8.22 0.11
N SER A 32 -7.14 -9.40 -0.44
CA SER A 32 -7.37 -9.61 -1.88
C SER A 32 -8.77 -9.21 -2.38
N LYS A 33 -9.55 -8.55 -1.54
CA LYS A 33 -10.94 -8.18 -1.79
C LYS A 33 -11.05 -7.35 -3.07
N GLY A 34 -11.59 -7.95 -4.13
CA GLY A 34 -11.74 -7.33 -5.46
C GLY A 34 -10.87 -7.95 -6.55
N ILE A 35 -9.68 -8.46 -6.19
CA ILE A 35 -8.75 -9.09 -7.15
C ILE A 35 -9.38 -10.32 -7.81
N LYS A 36 -10.16 -11.10 -7.06
CA LYS A 36 -10.92 -12.23 -7.61
C LYS A 36 -11.83 -11.80 -8.77
N ASN A 37 -12.51 -10.67 -8.66
CA ASN A 37 -13.40 -10.18 -9.72
C ASN A 37 -12.61 -9.69 -10.94
N VAL A 38 -11.42 -9.12 -10.74
CA VAL A 38 -10.51 -8.79 -11.84
C VAL A 38 -10.05 -10.05 -12.56
N GLY A 39 -9.63 -11.08 -11.81
CA GLY A 39 -9.26 -12.39 -12.36
C GLY A 39 -10.37 -13.05 -13.17
N LEU A 40 -11.59 -13.10 -12.62
CA LEU A 40 -12.77 -13.61 -13.36
C LEU A 40 -13.07 -12.77 -14.61
N GLY A 41 -12.91 -11.45 -14.52
CA GLY A 41 -13.14 -10.55 -15.65
C GLY A 41 -12.17 -10.77 -16.81
N LEU A 42 -10.89 -11.05 -16.49
CA LEU A 42 -9.88 -11.42 -17.48
C LEU A 42 -10.23 -12.75 -18.17
N ILE A 43 -10.71 -13.74 -17.42
CA ILE A 43 -11.14 -15.03 -17.99
C ILE A 43 -12.35 -14.86 -18.93
N PHE A 44 -13.34 -14.05 -18.53
CA PHE A 44 -14.47 -13.73 -19.41
C PHE A 44 -14.01 -13.03 -20.69
N ALA A 45 -13.13 -12.03 -20.58
CA ALA A 45 -12.58 -11.34 -21.74
C ALA A 45 -11.80 -12.31 -22.66
N GLY A 46 -10.91 -13.13 -22.10
CA GLY A 46 -10.17 -14.15 -22.85
C GLY A 46 -11.08 -15.15 -23.57
N THR A 47 -12.15 -15.60 -22.91
CA THR A 47 -13.15 -16.49 -23.52
C THR A 47 -13.91 -15.81 -24.65
N GLY A 48 -14.21 -14.52 -24.52
CA GLY A 48 -14.83 -13.75 -25.60
C GLY A 48 -13.92 -13.64 -26.84
N PHE A 49 -12.62 -13.38 -26.65
CA PHE A 49 -11.65 -13.36 -27.74
C PHE A 49 -11.44 -14.73 -28.41
N LEU A 50 -11.66 -15.85 -27.69
CA LEU A 50 -11.67 -17.20 -28.28
C LEU A 50 -12.72 -17.29 -29.38
N PHE A 51 -13.96 -16.86 -29.12
CA PHE A 51 -15.01 -16.87 -30.13
C PHE A 51 -14.70 -15.95 -31.33
N ILE A 52 -14.00 -14.82 -31.11
CA ILE A 52 -13.57 -13.94 -32.21
C ILE A 52 -12.49 -14.61 -33.07
N ALA A 53 -11.55 -15.35 -32.45
CA ALA A 53 -10.48 -16.03 -33.18
C ALA A 53 -11.01 -17.11 -34.14
N TYR A 54 -12.14 -17.75 -33.79
CA TYR A 54 -12.79 -18.77 -34.61
C TYR A 54 -13.88 -18.21 -35.55
N ARG A 55 -13.85 -16.91 -35.88
CA ARG A 55 -14.93 -16.22 -36.61
C ARG A 55 -15.38 -16.89 -37.91
N ASP A 56 -14.46 -17.52 -38.63
CA ASP A 56 -14.74 -18.19 -39.90
C ASP A 56 -15.33 -19.60 -39.76
N PHE A 57 -15.29 -20.18 -38.57
CA PHE A 57 -15.65 -21.59 -38.32
C PHE A 57 -16.95 -21.78 -37.55
N ILE A 58 -17.47 -20.73 -36.91
CA ILE A 58 -18.66 -20.76 -36.05
C ILE A 58 -19.61 -19.61 -36.37
N SER A 59 -20.90 -19.79 -36.06
CA SER A 59 -21.95 -18.83 -36.44
C SER A 59 -21.72 -17.42 -35.88
N GLU A 60 -22.23 -16.41 -36.58
CA GLU A 60 -22.19 -15.00 -36.16
C GLU A 60 -22.76 -14.74 -34.76
N PHE A 61 -23.73 -15.57 -34.33
CA PHE A 61 -24.26 -15.49 -32.98
C PHE A 61 -23.16 -15.65 -31.92
N PHE A 62 -22.29 -16.66 -32.05
CA PHE A 62 -21.19 -16.88 -31.11
C PHE A 62 -20.06 -15.85 -31.29
N THR A 63 -19.71 -15.54 -32.54
CA THR A 63 -18.52 -14.74 -32.86
C THR A 63 -18.74 -13.25 -32.70
N VAL A 64 -19.99 -12.79 -32.74
CA VAL A 64 -20.37 -11.38 -32.59
C VAL A 64 -21.15 -11.13 -31.31
N ILE A 65 -22.22 -11.86 -31.04
CA ILE A 65 -23.09 -11.57 -29.87
C ILE A 65 -22.46 -12.11 -28.58
N VAL A 66 -22.19 -13.42 -28.52
CA VAL A 66 -21.65 -14.06 -27.30
C VAL A 66 -20.27 -13.52 -26.95
N SER A 67 -19.38 -13.39 -27.94
CA SER A 67 -18.02 -12.89 -27.75
C SER A 67 -17.97 -11.49 -27.11
N ASN A 68 -18.70 -10.53 -27.68
CA ASN A 68 -18.70 -9.15 -27.21
C ASN A 68 -19.43 -9.02 -25.86
N THR A 69 -20.47 -9.84 -25.62
CA THR A 69 -21.13 -9.93 -24.32
C THR A 69 -20.14 -10.38 -23.25
N LEU A 70 -19.35 -11.43 -23.51
CA LEU A 70 -18.31 -11.92 -22.59
C LEU A 70 -17.21 -10.88 -22.33
N ILE A 71 -16.72 -10.20 -23.38
CA ILE A 71 -15.71 -9.14 -23.24
C ILE A 71 -16.24 -8.02 -22.35
N ILE A 72 -17.48 -7.59 -22.58
CA ILE A 72 -18.10 -6.53 -21.77
C ILE A 72 -18.30 -6.96 -20.32
N MET A 73 -18.82 -8.16 -20.08
CA MET A 73 -18.94 -8.70 -18.72
C MET A 73 -17.55 -8.78 -18.05
N GLY A 74 -16.50 -9.07 -18.82
CA GLY A 74 -15.12 -9.00 -18.39
C GLY A 74 -14.72 -7.61 -17.90
N VAL A 75 -14.90 -6.59 -18.74
CA VAL A 75 -14.61 -5.18 -18.39
C VAL A 75 -15.43 -4.71 -17.18
N MET A 76 -16.70 -5.08 -17.11
CA MET A 76 -17.56 -4.82 -15.96
C MET A 76 -16.97 -5.44 -14.69
N SER A 77 -16.62 -6.73 -14.73
CA SER A 77 -16.06 -7.43 -13.58
C SER A 77 -14.73 -6.83 -13.12
N ILE A 78 -13.87 -6.44 -14.07
CA ILE A 78 -12.61 -5.74 -13.80
C ILE A 78 -12.87 -4.40 -13.09
N PHE A 79 -13.77 -3.56 -13.62
CA PHE A 79 -14.09 -2.28 -13.00
C PHE A 79 -14.63 -2.43 -11.57
N HIS A 80 -15.53 -3.38 -11.34
CA HIS A 80 -16.05 -3.64 -10.00
C HIS A 80 -14.99 -4.20 -9.06
N GLY A 81 -14.13 -5.09 -9.56
CA GLY A 81 -13.01 -5.64 -8.81
C GLY A 81 -12.04 -4.55 -8.38
N LEU A 82 -11.62 -3.70 -9.30
CA LEU A 82 -10.76 -2.55 -9.04
C LEU A 82 -11.41 -1.54 -8.08
N SER A 83 -12.67 -1.18 -8.30
CA SER A 83 -13.37 -0.26 -7.40
C SER A 83 -13.49 -0.81 -5.99
N TYR A 84 -13.74 -2.11 -5.84
CA TYR A 84 -13.81 -2.73 -4.52
C TYR A 84 -12.42 -2.79 -3.86
N PHE A 85 -11.38 -3.10 -4.63
CA PHE A 85 -9.99 -3.11 -4.17
C PHE A 85 -9.54 -1.74 -3.65
N ILE A 86 -9.84 -0.66 -4.39
CA ILE A 86 -9.42 0.70 -4.00
C ILE A 86 -10.30 1.24 -2.87
N THR A 87 -11.63 1.17 -3.01
CA THR A 87 -12.56 1.89 -2.12
C THR A 87 -13.10 1.05 -0.97
N HIS A 88 -12.90 -0.27 -0.99
CA HIS A 88 -13.47 -1.23 -0.04
C HIS A 88 -15.02 -1.21 0.03
N LYS A 89 -15.68 -0.54 -0.92
CA LYS A 89 -17.15 -0.41 -0.99
C LYS A 89 -17.71 -1.16 -2.19
N LYS A 90 -18.76 -1.95 -1.95
CA LYS A 90 -19.54 -2.56 -3.04
C LYS A 90 -20.31 -1.46 -3.77
N ARG A 91 -20.33 -1.52 -5.10
CA ARG A 91 -21.13 -0.62 -5.95
C ARG A 91 -22.45 -1.28 -6.35
N ASN A 92 -23.48 -0.46 -6.56
CA ASN A 92 -24.69 -0.88 -7.25
C ASN A 92 -24.35 -1.20 -8.71
N LYS A 93 -24.87 -2.32 -9.23
CA LYS A 93 -24.64 -2.83 -10.59
C LYS A 93 -25.76 -2.52 -11.59
N ALA A 94 -26.84 -1.85 -11.14
CA ALA A 94 -28.05 -1.67 -11.95
C ALA A 94 -27.77 -0.94 -13.27
N PHE A 95 -26.99 0.14 -13.23
CA PHE A 95 -26.58 0.89 -14.42
C PHE A 95 -25.82 0.00 -15.41
N GLU A 96 -24.91 -0.84 -14.90
CA GLU A 96 -24.07 -1.70 -15.72
C GLU A 96 -24.88 -2.81 -16.41
N TRP A 97 -25.86 -3.40 -15.72
CA TRP A 97 -26.77 -4.36 -16.33
C TRP A 97 -27.65 -3.74 -17.41
N VAL A 98 -28.18 -2.53 -17.18
CA VAL A 98 -28.96 -1.80 -18.20
C VAL A 98 -28.09 -1.48 -19.42
N ALA A 99 -26.87 -0.99 -19.21
CA ALA A 99 -25.92 -0.70 -20.30
C ALA A 99 -25.55 -1.96 -21.11
N LEU A 100 -25.37 -3.11 -20.44
CA LEU A 100 -25.12 -4.40 -21.11
C LEU A 100 -26.31 -4.85 -21.95
N LEU A 101 -27.53 -4.81 -21.41
CA LEU A 101 -28.74 -5.19 -22.14
C LEU A 101 -28.97 -4.31 -23.37
N LEU A 102 -28.76 -2.99 -23.23
CA LEU A 102 -28.84 -2.06 -24.34
C LEU A 102 -27.78 -2.38 -25.41
N MET A 103 -26.54 -2.69 -25.00
CA MET A 103 -25.48 -3.05 -25.93
C MET A 103 -25.81 -4.34 -26.70
N ILE A 104 -26.31 -5.38 -26.02
CA ILE A 104 -26.74 -6.63 -26.65
C ILE A 104 -27.85 -6.36 -27.68
N ALA A 105 -28.85 -5.56 -27.32
CA ALA A 105 -29.94 -5.19 -28.23
C ALA A 105 -29.43 -4.46 -29.48
N LEU A 106 -28.52 -3.49 -29.33
CA LEU A 106 -27.90 -2.79 -30.45
C LEU A 106 -27.05 -3.73 -31.32
N PHE A 107 -26.32 -4.67 -30.71
CA PHE A 107 -25.54 -5.66 -31.45
C PHE A 107 -26.41 -6.61 -32.27
N ILE A 108 -27.55 -7.04 -31.72
CA ILE A 108 -28.56 -7.84 -32.44
C ILE A 108 -29.12 -7.03 -33.61
N GLN A 109 -29.51 -5.77 -33.37
CA GLN A 109 -30.03 -4.87 -34.40
C GLN A 109 -29.07 -4.73 -35.59
N PHE A 110 -27.80 -4.39 -35.33
CA PHE A 110 -26.79 -4.14 -36.37
C PHE A 110 -26.09 -5.41 -36.89
N THR A 111 -26.49 -6.59 -36.42
CA THR A 111 -26.03 -7.88 -36.95
C THR A 111 -27.11 -8.53 -37.82
N TYR A 112 -28.37 -8.55 -37.39
CA TYR A 112 -29.42 -9.31 -38.07
C TYR A 112 -30.44 -8.46 -38.83
N PHE A 113 -30.80 -7.27 -38.32
CA PHE A 113 -31.87 -6.46 -38.89
C PHE A 113 -31.37 -5.38 -39.86
N GLN A 114 -30.27 -4.71 -39.49
CA GLN A 114 -29.59 -3.72 -40.31
C GLN A 114 -28.07 -3.95 -40.27
N PRO A 115 -27.56 -4.97 -41.00
CA PRO A 115 -26.15 -5.35 -40.93
C PRO A 115 -25.23 -4.17 -41.23
N ASN A 116 -24.49 -3.71 -40.21
CA ASN A 116 -23.57 -2.58 -40.35
C ASN A 116 -22.38 -2.75 -39.40
N ILE A 117 -21.20 -3.04 -39.96
CA ILE A 117 -19.98 -3.28 -39.18
C ILE A 117 -19.51 -1.98 -38.51
N ASN A 118 -19.59 -0.85 -39.22
CA ASN A 118 -19.17 0.47 -38.74
C ASN A 118 -19.96 0.85 -37.47
N MET A 119 -21.29 0.66 -37.48
CA MET A 119 -22.13 0.95 -36.31
C MET A 119 -21.76 0.07 -35.10
N ARG A 120 -21.48 -1.23 -35.31
CA ARG A 120 -21.00 -2.12 -34.22
C ARG A 120 -19.67 -1.63 -33.64
N VAL A 121 -18.75 -1.17 -34.50
CA VAL A 121 -17.46 -0.59 -34.09
C VAL A 121 -17.65 0.72 -33.30
N VAL A 122 -18.58 1.58 -33.71
CA VAL A 122 -18.90 2.82 -32.99
C VAL A 122 -19.50 2.50 -31.62
N ILE A 123 -20.47 1.59 -31.54
CA ILE A 123 -21.13 1.20 -30.29
C ILE A 123 -20.12 0.65 -29.27
N ILE A 124 -19.26 -0.28 -29.68
CA ILE A 124 -18.25 -0.84 -28.77
C ILE A 124 -17.23 0.23 -28.32
N SER A 125 -16.87 1.17 -29.20
CA SER A 125 -15.93 2.24 -28.87
C SER A 125 -16.53 3.23 -27.85
N ILE A 126 -17.81 3.58 -27.99
CA ILE A 126 -18.53 4.42 -27.02
C ILE A 126 -18.57 3.71 -25.66
N TYR A 127 -18.92 2.42 -25.65
CA TYR A 127 -18.95 1.62 -24.42
C TYR A 127 -17.59 1.60 -23.72
N GLN A 128 -16.52 1.39 -24.48
CA GLN A 128 -15.14 1.40 -23.98
C GLN A 128 -14.75 2.75 -23.38
N ILE A 129 -15.05 3.86 -24.06
CA ILE A 129 -14.77 5.21 -23.55
C ILE A 129 -15.41 5.41 -22.17
N VAL A 130 -16.67 5.01 -22.00
CA VAL A 130 -17.38 5.14 -20.71
C VAL A 130 -16.63 4.37 -19.60
N TYR A 131 -16.23 3.12 -19.85
CA TYR A 131 -15.53 2.33 -18.82
C TYR A 131 -14.10 2.79 -18.57
N PHE A 132 -13.36 3.18 -19.61
CA PHE A 132 -12.00 3.72 -19.45
C PHE A 132 -12.02 5.02 -18.67
N TYR A 133 -12.99 5.90 -18.93
CA TYR A 133 -13.18 7.12 -18.14
C TYR A 133 -13.46 6.79 -16.67
N ARG A 134 -14.38 5.85 -16.39
CA ARG A 134 -14.70 5.45 -15.02
C ARG A 134 -13.50 4.83 -14.29
N ILE A 135 -12.68 4.03 -14.97
CA ILE A 135 -11.44 3.48 -14.41
C ILE A 135 -10.42 4.59 -14.17
N ALA A 136 -10.18 5.47 -15.14
CA ALA A 136 -9.25 6.60 -14.98
C ALA A 136 -9.68 7.52 -13.83
N HIS A 137 -10.95 7.89 -13.75
CA HIS A 137 -11.50 8.69 -12.65
C HIS A 137 -11.28 8.01 -11.28
N LEU A 138 -11.50 6.69 -11.19
CA LEU A 138 -11.25 5.94 -9.97
C LEU A 138 -9.75 5.98 -9.57
N LEU A 139 -8.85 5.80 -10.53
CA LEU A 139 -7.41 5.80 -10.31
C LEU A 139 -6.87 7.17 -9.89
N ILE A 140 -7.40 8.25 -10.49
CA ILE A 140 -6.96 9.63 -10.20
C ILE A 140 -7.51 10.10 -8.85
N PHE A 141 -8.79 9.87 -8.55
CA PHE A 141 -9.47 10.55 -7.45
C PHE A 141 -9.78 9.68 -6.23
N LYS A 142 -9.65 8.35 -6.32
CA LYS A 142 -10.04 7.44 -5.22
C LYS A 142 -8.90 6.58 -4.69
N VAL A 143 -7.74 6.54 -5.35
CA VAL A 143 -6.53 5.90 -4.82
C VAL A 143 -6.06 6.68 -3.58
N PRO A 144 -5.62 6.01 -2.50
CA PRO A 144 -5.09 6.69 -1.31
C PRO A 144 -3.94 7.65 -1.65
N LYS A 145 -3.82 8.77 -0.93
CA LYS A 145 -2.79 9.81 -1.18
C LYS A 145 -1.37 9.25 -1.23
N LEU A 146 -1.06 8.25 -0.40
CA LEU A 146 0.25 7.57 -0.39
C LEU A 146 0.61 6.97 -1.76
N LEU A 147 -0.39 6.56 -2.54
CA LEU A 147 -0.27 5.85 -3.81
C LEU A 147 -0.72 6.68 -5.01
N GLU A 148 -0.93 8.00 -4.82
CA GLU A 148 -1.48 8.89 -5.85
C GLU A 148 -0.65 8.87 -7.14
N ARG A 149 0.68 8.86 -7.03
CA ARG A 149 1.59 8.77 -8.19
C ARG A 149 1.35 7.50 -9.00
N ILE A 150 1.14 6.36 -8.34
CA ILE A 150 0.83 5.09 -9.00
C ILE A 150 -0.51 5.20 -9.73
N GLY A 151 -1.54 5.74 -9.07
CA GLY A 151 -2.85 5.98 -9.68
C GLY A 151 -2.78 6.85 -10.93
N LEU A 152 -2.01 7.95 -10.88
CA LEU A 152 -1.79 8.84 -12.02
C LEU A 152 -1.12 8.12 -13.20
N VAL A 153 -0.01 7.41 -12.96
CA VAL A 153 0.69 6.68 -14.05
C VAL A 153 -0.21 5.62 -14.69
N LEU A 154 -0.97 4.88 -13.89
CA LEU A 154 -1.93 3.88 -14.42
C LEU A 154 -3.02 4.56 -15.27
N SER A 155 -3.51 5.72 -14.85
CA SER A 155 -4.58 6.43 -15.56
C SER A 155 -4.18 6.94 -16.95
N LEU A 156 -2.90 7.24 -17.19
CA LEU A 156 -2.41 7.76 -18.48
C LEU A 156 -2.71 6.82 -19.65
N VAL A 157 -2.58 5.50 -19.44
CA VAL A 157 -2.86 4.50 -20.48
C VAL A 157 -4.35 4.46 -20.82
N PHE A 158 -5.23 4.63 -19.83
CA PHE A 158 -6.68 4.73 -20.05
C PHE A 158 -7.07 6.02 -20.75
N LEU A 159 -6.44 7.15 -20.43
CA LEU A 159 -6.66 8.43 -21.12
C LEU A 159 -6.23 8.35 -22.59
N LEU A 160 -5.09 7.72 -22.87
CA LEU A 160 -4.65 7.45 -24.24
C LEU A 160 -5.64 6.53 -24.98
N ALA A 161 -6.16 5.49 -24.31
CA ALA A 161 -7.15 4.60 -24.90
C ALA A 161 -8.48 5.31 -25.21
N ILE A 162 -8.89 6.29 -24.40
CA ILE A 162 -10.05 7.14 -24.69
C ILE A 162 -9.80 7.95 -25.96
N LEU A 163 -8.63 8.60 -26.07
CA LEU A 163 -8.27 9.39 -27.26
C LEU A 163 -8.28 8.53 -28.53
N VAL A 164 -7.63 7.36 -28.50
CA VAL A 164 -7.63 6.41 -29.62
C VAL A 164 -9.04 5.93 -29.96
N SER A 165 -9.91 5.73 -28.97
CA SER A 165 -11.30 5.33 -29.20
C SER A 165 -12.12 6.45 -29.84
N MET A 166 -11.86 7.72 -29.50
CA MET A 166 -12.49 8.87 -30.16
C MET A 166 -12.04 8.99 -31.62
N VAL A 167 -10.74 8.87 -31.88
CA VAL A 167 -10.20 8.86 -33.26
C VAL A 167 -10.77 7.70 -34.06
N ARG A 168 -10.88 6.51 -33.46
CA ARG A 168 -11.47 5.32 -34.09
C ARG A 168 -12.94 5.54 -34.44
N ILE A 169 -13.74 6.19 -33.59
CA ILE A 169 -15.13 6.54 -33.93
C ILE A 169 -15.16 7.48 -35.13
N TYR A 170 -14.35 8.54 -35.09
CA TYR A 170 -14.28 9.53 -36.17
C TYR A 170 -13.88 8.89 -37.51
N SER A 171 -12.83 8.07 -37.54
CA SER A 171 -12.39 7.38 -38.76
C SER A 171 -13.47 6.45 -39.31
N THR A 172 -14.14 5.70 -38.44
CA THR A 172 -15.18 4.73 -38.82
C THR A 172 -16.43 5.39 -39.42
N LEU A 173 -16.72 6.64 -39.06
CA LEU A 173 -17.88 7.39 -39.55
C LEU A 173 -17.62 8.07 -40.91
N ILE A 174 -16.36 8.27 -41.28
CA ILE A 174 -15.97 9.00 -42.51
C ILE A 174 -15.46 8.04 -43.60
N GLU A 175 -14.81 6.95 -43.21
CA GLU A 175 -14.31 5.94 -44.15
C GLU A 175 -15.45 5.10 -44.75
N GLN A 176 -15.18 4.48 -45.90
CA GLN A 176 -16.10 3.56 -46.56
C GLN A 176 -16.50 2.39 -45.61
N PRO A 177 -17.66 1.76 -45.82
CA PRO A 177 -18.11 0.64 -45.01
C PRO A 177 -17.04 -0.45 -44.89
N ILE A 178 -16.76 -0.90 -43.67
CA ILE A 178 -15.80 -1.98 -43.44
C ILE A 178 -16.43 -3.30 -43.91
N ASP A 179 -15.91 -3.86 -45.01
CA ASP A 179 -16.35 -5.15 -45.54
C ASP A 179 -15.93 -6.32 -44.63
N ASN A 180 -14.69 -6.28 -44.13
CA ASN A 180 -14.16 -7.28 -43.22
C ASN A 180 -13.32 -6.63 -42.12
N LEU A 181 -13.67 -6.94 -40.86
CA LEU A 181 -12.92 -6.46 -39.70
C LEU A 181 -11.46 -6.93 -39.72
N MET A 182 -11.18 -8.11 -40.30
CA MET A 182 -9.84 -8.69 -40.36
C MET A 182 -8.88 -7.95 -41.31
N SER A 183 -9.41 -7.16 -42.24
CA SER A 183 -8.64 -6.31 -43.17
C SER A 183 -8.80 -4.82 -42.87
N ALA A 184 -9.36 -4.47 -41.71
CA ALA A 184 -9.64 -3.08 -41.36
C ALA A 184 -8.34 -2.27 -41.17
N GLY A 185 -8.42 -0.96 -41.46
CA GLY A 185 -7.27 -0.04 -41.46
C GLY A 185 -6.48 0.03 -40.14
N SER A 186 -5.28 0.60 -40.21
CA SER A 186 -4.28 0.63 -39.11
C SER A 186 -4.81 1.16 -37.77
N ILE A 187 -5.80 2.05 -37.79
CA ILE A 187 -6.44 2.59 -36.58
C ILE A 187 -7.17 1.52 -35.76
N HIS A 188 -7.79 0.54 -36.41
CA HIS A 188 -8.49 -0.56 -35.74
C HIS A 188 -7.50 -1.53 -35.09
N ALA A 189 -6.41 -1.86 -35.81
CA ALA A 189 -5.32 -2.68 -35.27
C ALA A 189 -4.67 -2.00 -34.05
N LEU A 190 -4.37 -0.70 -34.15
CA LEU A 190 -3.81 0.09 -33.05
C LEU A 190 -4.74 0.09 -31.82
N ALA A 191 -6.04 0.30 -32.02
CA ALA A 191 -7.01 0.28 -30.93
C ALA A 191 -7.05 -1.08 -30.23
N ILE A 192 -7.10 -2.18 -30.99
CA ILE A 192 -7.11 -3.55 -30.43
C ILE A 192 -5.85 -3.80 -29.59
N ILE A 193 -4.67 -3.45 -30.10
CA ILE A 193 -3.40 -3.61 -29.36
C ILE A 193 -3.43 -2.79 -28.07
N LEU A 194 -3.85 -1.52 -28.13
CA LEU A 194 -3.90 -0.67 -26.95
C LEU A 194 -4.87 -1.22 -25.90
N TYR A 195 -6.03 -1.76 -26.32
CA TYR A 195 -6.98 -2.37 -25.39
C TYR A 195 -6.44 -3.62 -24.69
N GLN A 196 -5.49 -4.34 -25.30
CA GLN A 196 -4.82 -5.48 -24.66
C GLN A 196 -3.83 -5.07 -23.58
N LEU A 197 -3.24 -3.89 -23.71
CA LEU A 197 -2.31 -3.36 -22.72
C LEU A 197 -3.03 -2.87 -21.45
N LEU A 198 -4.33 -2.55 -21.53
CA LEU A 198 -5.08 -2.00 -20.39
C LEU A 198 -5.23 -2.99 -19.21
N PRO A 199 -5.68 -4.26 -19.40
CA PRO A 199 -5.76 -5.19 -18.29
C PRO A 199 -4.37 -5.57 -17.73
N PHE A 200 -3.31 -5.48 -18.55
CA PHE A 200 -1.93 -5.67 -18.11
C PHE A 200 -1.49 -4.58 -17.16
N ASN A 201 -1.62 -3.33 -17.62
CA ASN A 201 -1.34 -2.15 -16.84
C ASN A 201 -2.07 -2.20 -15.50
N LEU A 202 -3.37 -2.57 -15.53
CA LEU A 202 -4.16 -2.64 -14.31
C LEU A 202 -3.69 -3.73 -13.35
N SER A 203 -3.44 -4.94 -13.86
CA SER A 203 -3.04 -6.07 -13.00
C SER A 203 -1.67 -5.83 -12.38
N LEU A 204 -0.72 -5.27 -13.14
CA LEU A 204 0.58 -4.84 -12.62
C LEU A 204 0.41 -3.73 -11.56
N GLY A 205 -0.44 -2.74 -11.83
CA GLY A 205 -0.76 -1.67 -10.89
C GLY A 205 -1.34 -2.18 -9.57
N MET A 206 -2.27 -3.14 -9.63
CA MET A 206 -2.85 -3.75 -8.42
C MET A 206 -1.83 -4.55 -7.63
N PHE A 207 -0.92 -5.27 -8.31
CA PHE A 207 0.20 -5.93 -7.64
C PHE A 207 1.13 -4.93 -6.95
N TRP A 208 1.50 -3.85 -7.64
CA TRP A 208 2.38 -2.84 -7.09
C TRP A 208 1.77 -2.18 -5.85
N ILE A 209 0.50 -1.76 -5.92
CA ILE A 209 -0.26 -1.25 -4.76
C ILE A 209 -0.24 -2.26 -3.61
N SER A 210 -0.50 -3.55 -3.91
CA SER A 210 -0.54 -4.60 -2.88
C SER A 210 0.83 -4.84 -2.24
N ILE A 211 1.92 -4.72 -3.01
CA ILE A 211 3.30 -4.85 -2.52
C ILE A 211 3.62 -3.66 -1.61
N THR A 212 3.38 -2.42 -2.04
CA THR A 212 3.69 -1.23 -1.24
C THR A 212 2.94 -1.22 0.08
N VAL A 213 1.66 -1.58 0.09
CA VAL A 213 0.87 -1.68 1.34
C VAL A 213 1.41 -2.81 2.24
N TYR A 214 1.95 -3.88 1.67
CA TYR A 214 2.53 -4.97 2.45
C TYR A 214 3.90 -4.62 3.02
N GLU A 215 4.74 -3.94 2.25
CA GLU A 215 6.01 -3.38 2.70
C GLU A 215 5.80 -2.42 3.87
N GLU A 216 4.82 -1.52 3.78
CA GLU A 216 4.49 -0.61 4.88
C GLU A 216 4.05 -1.36 6.15
N LYS A 217 3.25 -2.42 6.00
CA LYS A 217 2.86 -3.26 7.15
C LYS A 217 4.04 -4.00 7.76
N LEU A 218 4.94 -4.52 6.93
CA LEU A 218 6.15 -5.18 7.40
C LEU A 218 7.09 -4.19 8.10
N GLU A 219 7.24 -2.98 7.56
CA GLU A 219 7.98 -1.91 8.23
C GLU A 219 7.39 -1.66 9.62
N VAL A 220 6.08 -1.43 9.73
CA VAL A 220 5.42 -1.17 11.02
C VAL A 220 5.58 -2.34 11.99
N GLN A 221 5.42 -3.59 11.55
CA GLN A 221 5.65 -4.77 12.40
C GLN A 221 7.11 -4.90 12.82
N ALA A 222 8.04 -4.45 11.98
CA ALA A 222 9.46 -4.40 12.26
C ALA A 222 9.89 -3.12 12.99
N MET A 223 8.97 -2.27 13.48
CA MET A 223 9.33 -1.06 14.23
C MET A 223 9.43 -1.27 15.74
N THR A 224 8.97 -2.40 16.26
CA THR A 224 8.97 -2.66 17.71
C THR A 224 9.99 -3.72 18.11
N ASP A 225 10.54 -3.58 19.31
CA ASP A 225 11.31 -4.64 19.97
C ASP A 225 10.36 -5.76 20.41
N TYR A 226 10.71 -7.01 20.11
CA TYR A 226 9.83 -8.16 20.31
C TYR A 226 9.54 -8.44 21.80
N LEU A 227 10.47 -8.09 22.68
CA LEU A 227 10.38 -8.39 24.11
C LEU A 227 9.59 -7.31 24.85
N THR A 228 9.94 -6.05 24.61
CA THR A 228 9.45 -4.89 25.36
C THR A 228 8.28 -4.18 24.68
N THR A 229 8.03 -4.46 23.40
CA THR A 229 7.03 -3.79 22.54
C THR A 229 7.22 -2.27 22.37
N LEU A 230 8.33 -1.72 22.88
CA LEU A 230 8.76 -0.35 22.60
C LEU A 230 9.28 -0.25 21.17
N TYR A 231 9.55 0.97 20.68
CA TYR A 231 10.25 1.09 19.39
C TYR A 231 11.61 0.39 19.47
N ASN A 232 12.01 -0.29 18.41
CA ASN A 232 13.39 -0.77 18.32
C ASN A 232 14.33 0.37 17.92
N ARG A 233 15.64 0.11 17.99
CA ARG A 233 16.70 1.06 17.63
C ARG A 233 16.48 1.75 16.29
N ALA A 234 16.12 1.01 15.24
CA ALA A 234 15.92 1.58 13.91
C ALA A 234 14.71 2.53 13.87
N ALA A 235 13.61 2.14 14.51
CA ALA A 235 12.39 2.93 14.55
C ALA A 235 12.53 4.21 15.38
N ILE A 236 13.10 4.14 16.58
CA ILE A 236 13.27 5.31 17.46
C ILE A 236 14.16 6.37 16.81
N LEU A 237 15.20 5.97 16.08
CA LEU A 237 16.06 6.88 15.32
C LEU A 237 15.31 7.55 14.16
N LYS A 238 14.60 6.76 13.33
CA LYS A 238 13.80 7.29 12.21
C LYS A 238 12.74 8.28 12.68
N LEU A 239 12.03 7.96 13.77
CA LEU A 239 11.01 8.82 14.35
C LEU A 239 11.62 10.08 14.98
N GLY A 240 12.72 9.94 15.71
CA GLY A 240 13.48 11.06 16.27
C GLY A 240 13.94 12.06 15.22
N GLU A 241 14.49 11.59 14.10
CA GLU A 241 14.91 12.49 13.01
C GLU A 241 13.73 13.23 12.38
N ALA A 242 12.60 12.54 12.19
CA ALA A 242 11.39 13.14 11.69
C ALA A 242 10.84 14.22 12.65
N GLU A 243 10.95 13.97 13.96
CA GLU A 243 10.54 14.90 14.99
C GLU A 243 11.45 16.12 15.09
N LEU A 244 12.77 15.97 14.97
CA LEU A 244 13.68 17.12 14.89
C LEU A 244 13.39 18.03 13.68
N LYS A 245 13.01 17.44 12.53
CA LYS A 245 12.56 18.23 11.38
C LYS A 245 11.26 19.00 11.66
N ARG A 246 10.41 18.53 12.58
CA ARG A 246 9.21 19.25 13.02
C ARG A 246 9.57 20.34 14.03
N ALA A 247 10.39 20.01 15.02
CA ALA A 247 10.92 20.92 16.03
C ALA A 247 11.56 22.16 15.39
N ARG A 248 12.42 21.96 14.38
CA ARG A 248 13.04 23.07 13.62
C ARG A 248 12.04 23.96 12.90
N ARG A 249 10.96 23.39 12.36
CA ARG A 249 9.92 24.15 11.63
C ARG A 249 9.03 24.95 12.57
N HIS A 250 8.83 24.47 13.79
CA HIS A 250 7.93 25.07 14.79
C HIS A 250 8.66 25.75 15.95
N ALA A 251 10.01 25.76 15.92
CA ALA A 251 10.89 26.38 16.91
C ALA A 251 10.63 25.93 18.36
N TYR A 252 10.50 24.62 18.60
CA TYR A 252 10.43 24.06 19.95
C TYR A 252 11.63 23.16 20.28
N PRO A 253 12.02 23.06 21.58
CA PRO A 253 13.12 22.21 22.02
C PRO A 253 12.73 20.71 22.06
N VAL A 254 13.71 19.82 21.94
CA VAL A 254 13.52 18.36 22.05
C VAL A 254 14.50 17.78 23.06
N GLY A 255 13.97 17.10 24.08
CA GLY A 255 14.77 16.36 25.05
C GLY A 255 15.21 15.01 24.50
N VAL A 256 16.47 14.64 24.71
CA VAL A 256 17.03 13.33 24.39
C VAL A 256 17.56 12.71 25.67
N VAL A 257 17.13 11.48 25.97
CA VAL A 257 17.53 10.79 27.21
C VAL A 257 18.03 9.39 26.86
N MET A 258 19.26 9.09 27.24
CA MET A 258 19.79 7.74 27.24
C MET A 258 19.73 7.18 28.65
N CYS A 259 19.28 5.95 28.82
CA CYS A 259 19.27 5.30 30.13
C CYS A 259 19.53 3.81 30.04
N ASP A 260 20.04 3.26 31.13
CA ASP A 260 20.54 1.88 31.22
C ASP A 260 20.27 1.32 32.61
N ILE A 261 19.91 0.04 32.66
CA ILE A 261 19.62 -0.68 33.91
C ILE A 261 20.92 -1.00 34.65
N ASP A 262 21.07 -0.42 35.83
CA ASP A 262 22.25 -0.60 36.64
C ASP A 262 22.45 -2.06 37.03
N HIS A 263 23.65 -2.59 36.77
CA HIS A 263 24.03 -3.96 37.09
C HIS A 263 23.14 -5.04 36.43
N PHE A 264 22.55 -4.77 35.26
CA PHE A 264 21.68 -5.73 34.58
C PHE A 264 22.31 -7.12 34.38
N LYS A 265 23.61 -7.18 34.04
CA LYS A 265 24.34 -8.45 33.93
C LYS A 265 24.27 -9.28 35.22
N ARG A 266 24.36 -8.66 36.41
CA ARG A 266 24.26 -9.35 37.70
C ARG A 266 22.88 -9.97 37.90
N ILE A 267 21.82 -9.34 37.37
CA ILE A 267 20.46 -9.88 37.42
C ILE A 267 20.40 -11.18 36.61
N ASN A 268 20.90 -11.15 35.37
CA ASN A 268 20.98 -12.35 34.53
C ASN A 268 21.83 -13.45 35.17
N ASP A 269 22.99 -13.10 35.70
CA ASP A 269 23.92 -14.06 36.31
C ASP A 269 23.35 -14.68 37.60
N THR A 270 22.50 -13.95 38.34
CA THR A 270 21.93 -14.41 39.62
C THR A 270 20.60 -15.14 39.46
N TYR A 271 19.72 -14.66 38.58
CA TYR A 271 18.33 -15.11 38.48
C TYR A 271 17.99 -15.73 37.12
N GLY A 272 18.93 -15.75 36.18
CA GLY A 272 18.74 -16.27 34.82
C GLY A 272 18.21 -15.22 33.84
N HIS A 273 18.31 -15.53 32.55
CA HIS A 273 17.91 -14.63 31.48
C HIS A 273 16.40 -14.31 31.48
N ASP A 274 15.56 -15.26 31.87
CA ASP A 274 14.11 -15.05 31.97
C ASP A 274 13.75 -13.95 32.99
N ALA A 275 14.50 -13.86 34.09
CA ALA A 275 14.36 -12.79 35.07
C ALA A 275 14.81 -11.43 34.50
N GLY A 276 15.87 -11.42 33.69
CA GLY A 276 16.30 -10.26 32.93
C GLY A 276 15.24 -9.77 31.95
N ASP A 277 14.58 -10.70 31.25
CA ASP A 277 13.50 -10.40 30.33
C ASP A 277 12.28 -9.78 31.03
N VAL A 278 11.90 -10.31 32.18
CA VAL A 278 10.84 -9.74 33.03
C VAL A 278 11.24 -8.35 33.55
N THR A 279 12.51 -8.17 33.91
CA THR A 279 13.04 -6.87 34.33
C THR A 279 12.93 -5.84 33.21
N LEU A 280 13.35 -6.18 31.99
CA LEU A 280 13.26 -5.31 30.83
C LEU A 280 11.81 -4.92 30.50
N LYS A 281 10.88 -5.88 30.54
CA LYS A 281 9.45 -5.63 30.34
C LYS A 281 8.90 -4.66 31.38
N THR A 282 9.19 -4.92 32.67
CA THR A 282 8.68 -4.09 33.76
C THR A 282 9.20 -2.66 33.68
N VAL A 283 10.50 -2.48 33.42
CA VAL A 283 11.09 -1.15 33.21
C VAL A 283 10.45 -0.44 32.01
N SER A 284 10.25 -1.16 30.90
CA SER A 284 9.60 -0.63 29.70
C SER A 284 8.19 -0.14 29.98
N ASP A 285 7.41 -0.91 30.74
CA ASP A 285 6.03 -0.58 31.10
C ASP A 285 5.97 0.64 32.03
N ILE A 286 6.90 0.75 32.98
CA ILE A 286 7.00 1.91 33.87
C ILE A 286 7.33 3.18 33.06
N ILE A 287 8.31 3.12 32.17
CA ILE A 287 8.67 4.28 31.32
C ILE A 287 7.48 4.67 30.46
N ARG A 288 6.89 3.71 29.73
CA ARG A 288 5.79 3.95 28.80
C ARG A 288 4.54 4.51 29.48
N SER A 289 4.24 4.07 30.70
CA SER A 289 3.07 4.54 31.46
C SER A 289 3.25 5.95 32.06
N ASN A 290 4.47 6.49 32.04
CA ASN A 290 4.81 7.78 32.65
C ASN A 290 5.20 8.86 31.65
N ILE A 291 5.12 8.58 30.34
CA ILE A 291 5.34 9.53 29.26
C ILE A 291 4.05 9.79 28.47
N ARG A 292 4.00 10.88 27.70
CA ARG A 292 2.85 11.25 26.87
C ARG A 292 2.82 10.43 25.59
N LEU A 293 1.67 10.42 24.90
CA LEU A 293 1.54 9.80 23.58
C LEU A 293 2.44 10.45 22.50
N SER A 294 2.79 11.73 22.67
CA SER A 294 3.73 12.46 21.81
C SER A 294 5.18 12.05 22.03
N ASP A 295 5.48 11.49 23.20
CA ASP A 295 6.82 11.15 23.61
C ASP A 295 7.18 9.78 23.02
N MET A 296 8.43 9.62 22.65
CA MET A 296 8.89 8.38 22.02
C MET A 296 9.87 7.68 22.95
N VAL A 297 9.70 6.37 23.11
CA VAL A 297 10.63 5.52 23.83
C VAL A 297 10.95 4.29 22.99
N GLY A 298 12.22 3.93 22.93
CA GLY A 298 12.67 2.72 22.26
C GLY A 298 13.80 2.02 23.01
N ARG A 299 13.89 0.70 22.81
CA ARG A 299 15.01 -0.11 23.27
C ARG A 299 16.17 0.09 22.29
N PHE A 300 17.24 0.73 22.76
CA PHE A 300 18.37 1.14 21.94
C PHE A 300 19.35 -0.02 21.70
N GLY A 301 19.58 -0.86 22.72
CA GLY A 301 20.37 -2.08 22.63
C GLY A 301 20.49 -2.76 23.99
N GLY A 302 20.43 -4.09 24.07
CA GLY A 302 20.57 -4.80 25.35
C GLY A 302 19.61 -4.28 26.43
N GLU A 303 20.15 -3.64 27.46
CA GLU A 303 19.50 -3.00 28.59
C GLU A 303 19.35 -1.47 28.48
N GLU A 304 19.71 -0.90 27.34
CA GLU A 304 19.68 0.54 27.07
C GLU A 304 18.36 0.97 26.42
N PHE A 305 17.84 2.11 26.88
CA PHE A 305 16.63 2.74 26.36
C PHE A 305 16.91 4.20 25.97
N LEU A 306 16.31 4.61 24.85
CA LEU A 306 16.35 5.97 24.33
C LEU A 306 14.97 6.59 24.39
N LEU A 307 14.86 7.76 25.02
CA LEU A 307 13.65 8.57 25.02
C LEU A 307 13.89 9.85 24.20
N ILE A 308 12.88 10.25 23.45
CA ILE A 308 12.85 11.50 22.68
C ILE A 308 11.56 12.22 23.06
N ILE A 309 11.70 13.39 23.69
CA ILE A 309 10.61 14.12 24.33
C ILE A 309 10.42 15.48 23.63
N PRO A 310 9.39 15.63 22.78
CA PRO A 310 9.13 16.89 22.07
C PRO A 310 8.61 17.98 23.00
N ASP A 311 8.91 19.24 22.65
CA ASP A 311 8.33 20.45 23.27
C ASP A 311 8.42 20.44 24.80
N ILE A 312 9.65 20.31 25.29
CA ILE A 312 9.94 20.23 26.72
C ILE A 312 11.08 21.15 27.11
N THR A 313 10.90 21.87 28.22
CA THR A 313 11.96 22.69 28.81
C THR A 313 12.95 21.81 29.57
N GLN A 314 14.19 22.28 29.76
CA GLN A 314 15.21 21.57 30.54
C GLN A 314 14.71 21.16 31.93
N LEU A 315 14.06 22.10 32.64
CA LEU A 315 13.53 21.85 33.98
C LEU A 315 12.49 20.73 33.98
N ASN A 316 11.53 20.78 33.06
CA ASN A 316 10.47 19.77 32.97
C ASN A 316 11.01 18.41 32.53
N LEU A 317 12.03 18.39 31.66
CA LEU A 317 12.71 17.17 31.24
C LEU A 317 13.41 16.50 32.42
N LEU A 318 14.18 17.25 33.21
CA LEU A 318 14.84 16.74 34.40
C LEU A 318 13.84 16.25 35.46
N GLN A 319 12.71 16.93 35.63
CA GLN A 319 11.64 16.48 36.52
C GLN A 319 11.01 15.17 36.06
N LEU A 320 10.72 15.04 34.75
CA LEU A 320 10.17 13.83 34.16
C LEU A 320 11.12 12.65 34.35
N VAL A 321 12.40 12.84 34.00
CA VAL A 321 13.42 11.77 34.10
C VAL A 321 13.66 11.36 35.55
N ASN A 322 13.73 12.32 36.48
CA ASN A 322 13.85 11.99 37.91
C ASN A 322 12.62 11.27 38.47
N LYS A 323 11.41 11.63 38.03
CA LYS A 323 10.19 10.92 38.40
C LYS A 323 10.27 9.46 37.95
N ILE A 324 10.66 9.22 36.69
CA ILE A 324 10.82 7.86 36.16
C ILE A 324 11.89 7.09 36.96
N ARG A 325 13.03 7.71 37.25
CA ARG A 325 14.10 7.11 38.06
C ARG A 325 13.59 6.63 39.42
N LEU A 326 12.89 7.49 40.16
CA LEU A 326 12.33 7.18 41.47
C LEU A 326 11.29 6.05 41.40
N LEU A 327 10.39 6.11 40.42
CA LEU A 327 9.37 5.07 40.24
C LEU A 327 10.00 3.69 40.00
N ILE A 328 11.10 3.63 39.25
CA ILE A 328 11.80 2.36 39.00
C ILE A 328 12.53 1.89 40.26
N GLU A 329 13.23 2.79 40.96
CA GLU A 329 13.93 2.49 42.22
C GLU A 329 12.99 1.95 43.32
N GLU A 330 11.77 2.50 43.40
CA GLU A 330 10.75 2.09 44.36
C GLU A 330 10.01 0.81 43.94
N HIS A 331 10.02 0.47 42.65
CA HIS A 331 9.32 -0.69 42.13
C HIS A 331 10.05 -2.00 42.49
N THR A 332 9.29 -2.99 42.94
CA THR A 332 9.81 -4.32 43.24
C THR A 332 9.28 -5.30 42.20
N ILE A 333 10.19 -5.87 41.40
CA ILE A 333 9.86 -6.84 40.35
C ILE A 333 9.74 -8.22 41.00
N GLN A 334 8.56 -8.80 40.92
CA GLN A 334 8.29 -10.15 41.42
C GLN A 334 8.61 -11.17 40.34
N TYR A 335 9.58 -12.06 40.59
CA TYR A 335 9.95 -13.13 39.68
C TYR A 335 10.13 -14.46 40.44
N ASP A 336 9.27 -15.43 40.16
CA ASP A 336 9.12 -16.69 40.91
C ASP A 336 8.92 -16.47 42.41
N LYS A 337 9.98 -16.68 43.21
CA LYS A 337 10.02 -16.50 44.67
C LYS A 337 10.98 -15.39 45.09
N HIS A 338 11.50 -14.62 44.13
CA HIS A 338 12.50 -13.58 44.35
C HIS A 338 11.89 -12.19 44.14
N GLU A 339 12.34 -11.27 44.97
CA GLU A 339 12.09 -9.84 44.82
C GLU A 339 13.33 -9.18 44.22
N ILE A 340 13.19 -8.65 43.01
CA ILE A 340 14.29 -8.00 42.29
C ILE A 340 14.06 -6.49 42.36
N LYS A 341 15.03 -5.78 42.95
CA LYS A 341 15.10 -4.31 42.92
C LYS A 341 16.15 -3.86 41.92
N VAL A 342 15.80 -2.88 41.11
CA VAL A 342 16.67 -2.33 40.07
C VAL A 342 16.69 -0.81 40.14
N THR A 343 17.78 -0.23 39.67
CA THR A 343 17.90 1.22 39.47
C THR A 343 18.35 1.48 38.04
N LEU A 344 18.10 2.69 37.55
CA LEU A 344 18.58 3.13 36.25
C LEU A 344 19.44 4.38 36.41
N SER A 345 20.48 4.45 35.61
CA SER A 345 21.24 5.67 35.37
C SER A 345 20.72 6.34 34.09
N PHE A 346 20.69 7.68 34.08
CA PHE A 346 20.15 8.48 32.98
C PHE A 346 21.16 9.57 32.60
N GLY A 347 21.39 9.71 31.30
CA GLY A 347 22.06 10.85 30.70
C GLY A 347 21.09 11.64 29.83
N VAL A 348 21.10 12.96 29.97
CA VAL A 348 20.10 13.84 29.37
C VAL A 348 20.80 14.92 28.56
N ASP A 349 20.26 15.20 27.39
CA ASP A 349 20.61 16.34 26.55
C ASP A 349 19.34 17.08 26.09
N LEU A 350 19.47 18.37 25.76
CA LEU A 350 18.38 19.19 25.24
C LEU A 350 18.79 19.85 23.92
N ILE A 351 18.13 19.44 22.85
CA ILE A 351 18.34 20.02 21.52
C ILE A 351 17.52 21.31 21.44
N GLY A 352 18.23 22.44 21.35
CA GLY A 352 17.64 23.73 21.03
C GLY A 352 17.22 23.84 19.55
N PRO A 353 16.42 24.85 19.17
CA PRO A 353 15.90 25.03 17.81
C PRO A 353 16.99 25.09 16.72
N ASP A 354 18.17 25.58 17.09
CA ASP A 354 19.29 25.86 16.19
C ASP A 354 20.40 24.77 16.20
N SER A 355 20.23 23.70 16.99
CA SER A 355 21.26 22.67 17.20
C SER A 355 21.15 21.44 16.28
N TYR A 356 22.27 20.73 16.16
CA TYR A 356 22.59 19.74 15.13
C TYR A 356 22.15 18.31 15.49
N HIS A 357 22.13 17.49 14.44
CA HIS A 357 21.64 16.12 14.28
C HIS A 357 21.33 15.29 15.54
N LEU A 358 20.27 14.47 15.46
CA LEU A 358 19.87 13.53 16.52
C LEU A 358 21.05 12.70 17.06
N THR A 359 21.98 12.31 16.18
CA THR A 359 23.17 11.53 16.53
C THR A 359 24.09 12.25 17.51
N ASP A 360 24.23 13.57 17.39
CA ASP A 360 25.11 14.36 18.25
C ASP A 360 24.51 14.47 19.65
N ALA A 361 23.20 14.66 19.73
CA ALA A 361 22.49 14.70 21.01
C ALA A 361 22.41 13.34 21.70
N ILE A 362 22.27 12.26 20.93
CA ILE A 362 22.37 10.89 21.47
C ILE A 362 23.76 10.67 22.06
N LYS A 363 24.82 11.13 21.38
CA LYS A 363 26.19 11.01 21.88
C LYS A 363 26.40 11.84 23.15
N SER A 364 25.88 13.06 23.18
CA SER A 364 25.90 13.93 24.37
C SER A 364 25.18 13.27 25.57
N ALA A 365 23.99 12.72 25.34
CA ALA A 365 23.24 11.99 26.36
C ALA A 365 23.95 10.70 26.82
N ASP A 366 24.66 10.00 25.92
CA ASP A 366 25.47 8.83 26.26
C ASP A 366 26.69 9.18 27.13
N GLU A 367 27.37 10.30 26.83
CA GLU A 367 28.46 10.83 27.66
C GLU A 367 27.95 11.20 29.06
N ALA A 368 26.78 11.84 29.17
CA ALA A 368 26.14 12.10 30.47
C ALA A 368 25.75 10.80 31.20
N LEU A 369 25.26 9.78 30.49
CA LEU A 369 24.92 8.48 31.08
C LEU A 369 26.17 7.79 31.64
N TYR A 370 27.29 7.88 30.92
CA TYR A 370 28.57 7.39 31.41
C TYR A 370 28.98 8.08 32.73
N MET A 371 28.83 9.40 32.80
CA MET A 371 29.06 10.17 34.03
C MET A 371 28.13 9.73 35.17
N ALA A 372 26.86 9.45 34.87
CA ALA A 372 25.90 8.98 35.87
C ALA A 372 26.36 7.64 36.48
N LYS A 373 26.83 6.72 35.63
CA LYS A 373 27.38 5.42 36.06
C LYS A 373 28.67 5.57 36.86
N ALA A 374 29.54 6.51 36.50
CA ALA A 374 30.79 6.79 37.21
C ALA A 374 30.54 7.44 38.59
N ASN A 375 29.53 8.32 38.68
CA ASN A 375 29.19 9.07 39.89
C ASN A 375 28.28 8.30 40.87
N GLY A 376 28.31 6.96 40.83
CA GLY A 376 27.59 6.12 41.79
C GLY A 376 26.26 5.56 41.33
N ARG A 377 25.91 5.70 40.04
CA ARG A 377 24.67 5.15 39.43
C ARG A 377 23.39 5.74 40.02
N ASN A 378 22.22 5.21 39.62
CA ASN A 378 20.91 5.61 40.10
C ASN A 378 20.70 7.13 40.14
N ARG A 379 21.04 7.81 39.05
CA ARG A 379 21.03 9.27 38.99
C ARG A 379 20.80 9.77 37.57
N VAL A 380 20.50 11.06 37.49
CA VAL A 380 20.33 11.80 36.24
C VAL A 380 21.49 12.78 36.12
N GLU A 381 22.24 12.68 35.03
CA GLU A 381 23.24 13.68 34.65
C GLU A 381 22.75 14.41 33.40
N PHE A 382 23.01 15.71 33.33
CA PHE A 382 22.67 16.58 32.21
C PHE A 382 23.96 17.14 31.62
N ASN A 383 24.11 17.12 30.30
CA ASN A 383 25.28 17.70 29.62
C ASN A 383 25.12 19.18 29.28
#